data_AF-A0A436R363-F1
#
_entry.id   AF-A0A436R363-F1
#
_cell.length_a   1.000
_cell.length_b   1.000
_cell.length_c   1.000
_cell.angle_alpha   90.00
_cell.angle_beta   90.00
_cell.angle_gamma   90.00
#
_symmetry.space_group_name_H-M   'P 1'
#
loop_
_entity.id
_entity.type
_entity.pdbx_description
1 polymer ?
#
loop_
_entity_poly.entity_id
_entity_poly.type
_entity_poly.pdbx_seq_one_letter_code
_entity_poly.pdbx_strand_id
1 'polypeptide(L)' 'MMSAYFAALSEALKAAEIFRPCLVLDRDRLDGNIALVKERLAPGLAVRLVDKSLPCMP' A
#
# COMPACT_ATOMS: atom_id res chain seq x y z
N MET A 1 -15.42 -5.09 14.99
CA MET A 1 -14.92 -3.77 15.44
C MET A 1 -14.00 -3.24 14.36
N MET A 2 -14.20 -2.01 13.88
CA MET A 2 -13.32 -1.41 12.86
C MET A 2 -11.92 -1.20 13.48
N SER A 3 -10.84 -1.57 12.78
CA SER A 3 -9.49 -1.31 13.31
C SER A 3 -9.24 0.21 13.37
N ALA A 4 -8.45 0.65 14.36
CA ALA A 4 -8.09 2.07 14.51
C ALA A 4 -7.44 2.65 13.23
N TYR A 5 -6.71 1.80 12.48
CA TYR A 5 -6.12 2.16 11.21
C TYR A 5 -7.16 2.57 10.15
N PHE A 6 -8.20 1.74 9.93
CA PHE A 6 -9.25 2.06 8.94
C PHE A 6 -10.14 3.22 9.37
N ALA A 7 -10.34 3.42 10.68
CA ALA A 7 -11.04 4.59 11.21
C ALA A 7 -10.25 5.88 10.88
N ALA A 8 -8.95 5.90 11.14
CA ALA A 8 -8.11 7.07 10.86
C ALA A 8 -8.08 7.42 9.36
N LEU A 9 -7.97 6.42 8.47
CA LEU A 9 -8.06 6.63 7.02
C LEU A 9 -9.42 7.22 6.60
N SER A 10 -10.52 6.71 7.17
CA SER A 10 -11.86 7.20 6.84
C SER A 10 -12.04 8.67 7.22
N GLU A 11 -11.54 9.09 8.38
CA GLU A 11 -11.59 10.49 8.81
C GLU A 11 -10.70 11.39 7.96
N ALA A 12 -9.51 10.92 7.57
CA ALA A 12 -8.63 11.68 6.67
C ALA A 12 -9.29 11.93 5.29
N LEU A 13 -9.97 10.93 4.72
CA LEU A 13 -10.69 11.08 3.45
C LEU A 13 -11.84 12.08 3.54
N LYS A 14 -12.58 12.10 4.67
CA LYS A 14 -13.63 13.09 4.93
C LYS A 14 -13.05 14.51 5.04
N ALA A 15 -11.98 14.67 5.80
CA ALA A 15 -11.32 15.96 6.00
C ALA A 15 -10.76 16.53 4.68
N ALA A 16 -10.32 15.67 3.76
CA ALA A 16 -9.83 16.05 2.45
C ALA A 16 -10.93 16.19 1.38
N GLU A 17 -12.22 16.11 1.76
CA GLU A 17 -13.38 16.22 0.85
C GLU A 17 -13.38 15.21 -0.32
N ILE A 18 -12.69 14.08 -0.15
CA ILE A 18 -12.59 12.99 -1.14
C ILE A 18 -13.24 11.70 -0.63
N PHE A 19 -14.17 11.81 0.32
CA PHE A 19 -14.97 10.69 0.84
C PHE A 19 -16.03 10.25 -0.18
N ARG A 20 -15.56 9.66 -1.28
CA ARG A 20 -16.29 9.06 -2.40
C ARG A 20 -15.63 7.72 -2.74
N PRO A 21 -16.20 6.86 -3.61
CA PRO A 21 -15.53 5.64 -4.02
C PRO A 21 -14.12 5.95 -4.56
N CYS A 22 -13.10 5.53 -3.82
CA CYS A 22 -11.70 5.78 -4.13
C CYS A 22 -10.85 4.58 -3.69
N LEU A 23 -9.72 4.40 -4.38
CA LEU A 23 -8.68 3.46 -3.98
C LEU A 23 -7.64 4.23 -3.15
N VAL A 24 -7.38 3.76 -1.94
CA VAL A 24 -6.33 4.30 -1.07
C VAL A 24 -5.14 3.35 -1.08
N LEU A 25 -3.96 3.88 -1.40
CA LEU A 25 -2.69 3.17 -1.31
C LEU A 25 -1.88 3.75 -0.16
N ASP A 26 -1.65 2.93 0.88
CA ASP A 26 -0.67 3.24 1.91
C ASP A 26 0.73 2.86 1.38
N ARG A 27 1.52 3.89 1.06
CA ARG A 27 2.84 3.74 0.46
C ARG A 27 3.85 3.13 1.43
N ASP A 28 3.82 3.53 2.69
CA ASP A 28 4.75 3.03 3.70
C ASP A 28 4.54 1.53 3.95
N ARG A 29 3.27 1.10 4.00
CA ARG A 29 2.94 -0.32 4.09
C ARG A 29 3.31 -1.09 2.82
N LEU A 30 3.11 -0.50 1.64
CA LEU A 30 3.51 -1.11 0.38
C LEU A 30 5.03 -1.34 0.34
N ASP A 31 5.81 -0.33 0.70
CA ASP A 31 7.27 -0.41 0.75
C ASP A 31 7.76 -1.41 1.81
N GLY A 32 7.14 -1.44 2.99
CA GLY A 32 7.41 -2.44 4.02
C GLY A 32 7.14 -3.87 3.56
N ASN A 33 6.03 -4.10 2.83
CA ASN A 33 5.73 -5.41 2.25
C ASN A 33 6.76 -5.81 1.19
N ILE A 34 7.17 -4.88 0.33
CA ILE A 34 8.22 -5.10 -0.67
C ILE A 34 9.54 -5.50 0.00
N ALA A 35 9.93 -4.80 1.07
CA ALA A 35 11.14 -5.10 1.84
C ALA A 35 11.06 -6.50 2.46
N LEU A 36 9.93 -6.85 3.08
CA LEU A 36 9.71 -8.17 3.66
C LEU A 36 9.82 -9.29 2.62
N VAL A 37 9.23 -9.12 1.43
CA VAL A 37 9.36 -10.11 0.35
C VAL A 37 10.82 -10.26 -0.09
N LYS A 38 11.54 -9.14 -0.26
CA LYS A 38 12.97 -9.17 -0.62
C LYS A 38 13.82 -9.89 0.41
N GLU A 39 13.54 -9.69 1.71
CA GLU A 39 14.25 -10.33 2.81
C GLU A 39 13.99 -11.85 2.88
N ARG A 40 12.75 -12.28 2.60
CA ARG A 40 12.33 -13.68 2.72
C ARG A 40 12.76 -14.56 1.54
N LEU A 41 13.15 -13.96 0.42
CA LEU A 41 13.58 -14.71 -0.77
C LEU A 41 15.02 -15.20 -0.60
N ALA A 42 15.35 -16.31 -1.28
CA ALA A 42 16.66 -16.93 -1.15
C ALA A 42 17.79 -15.94 -1.52
N PRO A 43 18.91 -15.93 -0.78
CA PRO A 43 20.05 -15.09 -1.09
C PRO A 43 20.50 -15.28 -2.55
N GLY A 44 20.65 -14.17 -3.28
CA GLY A 44 21.07 -14.18 -4.69
C GLY A 44 19.93 -14.15 -5.72
N LEU A 45 18.66 -14.22 -5.31
CA LEU A 45 17.53 -14.00 -6.22
C LEU A 45 17.23 -12.50 -6.40
N ALA A 46 17.38 -12.01 -7.63
CA ALA A 46 16.98 -10.65 -7.97
C ALA A 46 15.44 -10.54 -8.00
N VAL A 47 14.89 -9.62 -7.19
CA VAL A 47 13.45 -9.35 -7.14
C VAL A 47 13.10 -8.21 -8.07
N ARG A 48 12.29 -8.49 -9.09
CA ARG A 48 11.69 -7.47 -9.96
C ARG A 48 10.23 -7.27 -9.58
N LEU A 49 9.89 -6.04 -9.21
CA LEU A 49 8.49 -5.62 -9.11
C LEU A 49 7.94 -5.35 -10.51
N VAL A 50 6.73 -5.84 -10.76
CA VAL A 50 6.03 -5.66 -12.04
C VAL A 50 4.76 -4.84 -11.83
N ASP A 51 4.43 -4.00 -12.79
CA ASP A 51 3.35 -3.01 -12.78
C ASP A 51 2.00 -3.56 -13.26
N LYS A 52 1.95 -4.81 -13.73
CA LYS A 52 0.78 -5.40 -14.39
C LYS A 52 -0.52 -5.32 -13.59
N SER A 53 -0.45 -5.51 -12.26
CA SER A 53 -1.62 -5.53 -11.38
C SER A 53 -1.94 -4.16 -10.77
N LEU A 54 -0.98 -3.24 -10.77
CA LEU A 54 -1.15 -1.88 -10.27
C LEU A 54 -0.42 -0.93 -11.21
N PRO A 55 -1.02 -0.59 -12.36
CA PRO A 55 -0.42 0.28 -13.36
C PRO A 55 -0.51 1.73 -12.87
N CYS A 56 0.24 2.07 -11.82
CA CYS A 56 0.44 3.43 -11.36
C CYS A 56 1.90 3.83 -11.65
N MET A 57 2.10 4.99 -12.25
CA MET A 57 3.44 5.55 -12.41
C MET A 57 3.99 5.97 -11.03
N PRO A 58 5.31 5.91 -10.81
CA PRO A 58 5.93 6.61 -9.69
C PRO A 58 5.77 8.14 -9.83
#